data_AF-A2RIM1-F1
#
_entry.id   AF-A2RIM1-F1
#
_cell.length_a   1.000
_cell.length_b   1.000
_cell.length_c   1.000
_cell.angle_alpha   90.00
_cell.angle_beta   90.00
_cell.angle_gamma   90.00
#
_symmetry.space_group_name_H-M   'P 1'
#
loop_
_entity.id
_entity.type
_entity.pdbx_description
1 polymer ?
#
loop_
_entity_poly.entity_id
_entity_poly.type
_entity_poly.pdbx_seq_one_letter_code
_entity_poly.pdbx_strand_id
1 'polypeptide(L)'
;MVNYPNGRSQSYSAVPKKQKTLTGLSVAKKGAPKSKSLVAFGKRGMNFEAEINATNDYYLSRGLAVIHKKPTPIQIVKVDYPQRSRAKITEAYFRQASTTDYSGVYKGHYVDFEAKETHQKTVFPLKNFHEHQIVHMSNVLAQRGIAFILLHFAALDETYLLPSSYLITFYYEKNGLKSIPLAYIRENGYKIETNHIPRIPYLEIVNKLCEVQ
;
A
#
# COMPACT_ATOMS: atom_id res chain seq x y z
N MET A 1 -19.87 -14.01 -5.18
CA MET A 1 -18.96 -12.88 -4.86
C MET A 1 -17.58 -13.45 -4.58
N VAL A 2 -16.58 -13.12 -5.39
CA VAL A 2 -15.19 -13.56 -5.21
C VAL A 2 -14.55 -12.67 -4.14
N ASN A 3 -14.21 -13.24 -2.98
CA ASN A 3 -13.51 -12.52 -1.91
C ASN A 3 -12.02 -12.45 -2.25
N TYR A 4 -11.52 -11.26 -2.56
CA TYR A 4 -10.08 -11.02 -2.71
C TYR A 4 -9.40 -10.92 -1.34
N PRO A 5 -8.21 -11.50 -1.15
CA PRO A 5 -7.47 -11.39 0.11
C PRO A 5 -7.03 -9.93 0.35
N ASN A 6 -7.66 -9.27 1.32
CA ASN A 6 -7.50 -7.84 1.61
C ASN A 6 -6.49 -7.52 2.74
N GLY A 7 -5.55 -8.43 3.02
CA GLY A 7 -4.48 -8.22 4.00
C GLY A 7 -4.92 -8.01 5.46
N ARG A 8 -6.23 -8.08 5.78
CA ARG A 8 -6.73 -7.97 7.15
C ARG A 8 -6.72 -9.33 7.83
N SER A 9 -5.97 -9.47 8.92
CA SER A 9 -6.09 -10.61 9.84
C SER A 9 -7.46 -10.57 10.53
N GLN A 10 -8.40 -11.38 10.07
CA GLN A 10 -9.59 -11.70 10.87
C GLN A 10 -9.16 -12.62 12.02
N SER A 11 -9.34 -12.17 13.25
CA SER A 11 -9.19 -12.97 14.46
C SER A 11 -10.27 -14.06 14.48
N TYR A 12 -9.91 -15.30 14.16
CA TYR A 12 -10.77 -16.46 14.39
C TYR A 12 -10.76 -16.79 15.89
N SER A 13 -11.87 -16.50 16.57
CA SER A 13 -12.15 -16.93 17.93
C SER A 13 -12.68 -18.38 17.96
N ALA A 14 -12.33 -19.07 19.06
CA ALA A 14 -12.86 -20.34 19.56
C ALA A 14 -12.29 -21.66 18.98
N VAL A 15 -11.36 -22.26 19.74
CA VAL A 15 -11.27 -23.72 19.89
C VAL A 15 -11.36 -24.02 21.40
N PRO A 16 -12.28 -24.88 21.87
CA PRO A 16 -12.24 -25.36 23.24
C PRO A 16 -11.22 -26.51 23.34
N LYS A 17 -10.18 -26.35 24.18
CA LYS A 17 -9.26 -27.45 24.55
C LYS A 17 -9.84 -28.21 25.75
N LYS A 18 -10.05 -29.53 25.58
CA LYS A 18 -10.24 -30.47 26.69
C LYS A 18 -8.96 -30.59 27.53
N GLN A 19 -9.13 -30.57 28.85
CA GLN A 19 -8.11 -30.66 29.90
C GLN A 19 -7.43 -32.03 29.93
N LYS A 20 -6.10 -32.03 30.17
CA LYS A 20 -5.45 -32.99 31.06
C LYS A 20 -4.48 -32.22 31.98
N THR A 21 -4.70 -32.45 33.27
CA THR A 21 -4.05 -31.92 34.46
C THR A 21 -2.58 -32.30 34.58
N LEU A 22 -1.75 -31.42 35.15
CA LEU A 22 -0.72 -31.73 36.16
C LEU A 22 -0.12 -30.41 36.71
N THR A 23 -0.62 -30.02 37.89
CA THR A 23 0.07 -29.48 39.09
C THR A 23 1.28 -28.53 38.93
N GLY A 24 1.15 -27.32 39.51
CA GLY A 24 2.27 -26.63 40.17
C GLY A 24 2.30 -25.10 40.06
N LEU A 25 2.07 -24.42 41.19
CA LEU A 25 2.39 -23.01 41.53
C LEU A 25 1.35 -21.91 41.22
N SER A 26 0.53 -21.65 42.26
CA SER A 26 -0.13 -20.39 42.65
C SER A 26 0.83 -19.17 42.60
N VAL A 27 0.41 -17.93 42.32
CA VAL A 27 -0.34 -17.01 43.22
C VAL A 27 -0.99 -15.88 42.39
N ALA A 28 -2.19 -15.47 42.82
CA ALA A 28 -3.09 -14.49 42.19
C ALA A 28 -2.79 -13.03 42.53
N LYS A 29 -3.14 -12.10 41.61
CA LYS A 29 -3.71 -10.78 41.94
C LYS A 29 -4.56 -10.23 40.78
N LYS A 30 -5.81 -9.86 41.10
CA LYS A 30 -6.88 -9.35 40.23
C LYS A 30 -6.62 -7.90 39.79
N GLY A 31 -6.95 -7.57 38.53
CA GLY A 31 -7.10 -6.20 38.02
C GLY A 31 -8.24 -6.14 37.00
N ALA A 32 -9.16 -5.20 37.18
CA ALA A 32 -10.46 -5.06 36.51
C ALA A 32 -10.41 -4.79 34.99
N PRO A 33 -11.48 -5.08 34.21
CA PRO A 33 -11.52 -4.79 32.79
C PRO A 33 -11.83 -3.30 32.56
N LYS A 34 -10.92 -2.57 31.89
CA LYS A 34 -11.18 -1.20 31.43
C LYS A 34 -12.06 -1.22 30.17
N SER A 35 -13.18 -0.53 30.25
CA SER A 35 -14.12 -0.26 29.15
C SER A 35 -13.42 0.41 27.96
N LYS A 36 -13.60 -0.14 26.75
CA LYS A 36 -13.23 0.54 25.50
C LYS A 36 -14.27 1.63 25.22
N SER A 37 -13.95 2.87 25.54
CA SER A 37 -14.63 4.03 24.98
C SER A 37 -14.37 4.07 23.47
N LEU A 38 -15.42 3.89 22.67
CA LEU A 38 -15.46 4.21 21.24
C LEU A 38 -15.32 5.72 21.07
N VAL A 39 -14.09 6.23 21.16
CA VAL A 39 -13.77 7.58 20.71
C VAL A 39 -13.48 7.47 19.22
N ALA A 40 -14.47 7.81 18.40
CA ALA A 40 -14.39 7.91 16.94
C ALA A 40 -13.61 9.16 16.51
N PHE A 41 -12.42 9.34 17.06
CA PHE A 41 -11.47 10.40 16.74
C PHE A 41 -10.10 9.75 16.55
N GLY A 42 -9.58 9.76 15.33
CA GLY A 42 -8.16 9.47 15.10
C GLY A 42 -7.87 8.27 14.19
N LYS A 43 -7.91 8.52 12.89
CA LYS A 43 -6.94 7.90 11.97
C LYS A 43 -5.73 8.81 11.72
N ARG A 44 -5.54 9.88 12.51
CA ARG A 44 -4.29 10.66 12.54
C ARG A 44 -3.22 9.77 13.18
N GLY A 45 -2.36 9.17 12.37
CA GLY A 45 -1.35 8.20 12.80
C GLY A 45 -1.35 6.86 12.05
N MET A 46 -2.16 6.72 10.99
CA MET A 46 -1.98 5.59 10.07
C MET A 46 -0.72 5.80 9.23
N ASN A 47 0.05 4.74 9.02
CA ASN A 47 1.12 4.74 8.01
C ASN A 47 0.49 5.05 6.64
N PHE A 48 1.23 5.77 5.79
CA PHE A 48 0.84 6.13 4.43
C PHE A 48 0.21 4.98 3.62
N GLU A 49 0.76 3.76 3.71
CA GLU A 49 0.21 2.56 3.08
C GLU A 49 -1.24 2.27 3.54
N ALA A 50 -1.50 2.39 4.84
CA ALA A 50 -2.84 2.13 5.40
C ALA A 50 -3.85 3.21 4.97
N GLU A 51 -3.41 4.45 4.77
CA GLU A 51 -4.26 5.52 4.22
C GLU A 51 -4.60 5.30 2.74
N ILE A 52 -3.64 4.82 1.94
CA ILE A 52 -3.89 4.43 0.54
C ILE A 52 -4.88 3.27 0.48
N ASN A 53 -4.67 2.22 1.29
CA ASN A 53 -5.57 1.08 1.34
C ASN A 53 -6.99 1.49 1.77
N ALA A 54 -7.13 2.38 2.76
CA ALA A 54 -8.43 2.90 3.17
C ALA A 54 -9.10 3.76 2.07
N THR A 55 -8.30 4.49 1.29
CA THR A 55 -8.79 5.27 0.14
C THR A 55 -9.25 4.35 -0.99
N ASN A 56 -8.51 3.27 -1.27
CA ASN A 56 -8.89 2.27 -2.27
C ASN A 56 -10.17 1.52 -1.87
N ASP A 57 -10.30 1.14 -0.59
CA ASP A 57 -11.53 0.57 -0.04
C ASP A 57 -12.72 1.53 -0.22
N TYR A 58 -12.50 2.83 0.00
CA TYR A 58 -13.52 3.86 -0.22
C TYR A 58 -13.95 3.90 -1.69
N TYR A 59 -13.00 3.97 -2.63
CA TYR A 59 -13.29 3.97 -4.06
C TYR A 59 -14.07 2.73 -4.51
N LEU A 60 -13.67 1.55 -4.03
CA LEU A 60 -14.37 0.30 -4.32
C LEU A 60 -15.81 0.31 -3.77
N SER A 61 -15.99 0.71 -2.51
CA SER A 61 -17.31 0.72 -1.86
C SER A 61 -18.30 1.70 -2.49
N ARG A 62 -17.79 2.71 -3.20
CA ARG A 62 -18.58 3.72 -3.92
C ARG A 62 -18.72 3.44 -5.42
N GLY A 63 -18.13 2.36 -5.92
CA GLY A 63 -18.12 2.03 -7.35
C GLY A 63 -17.33 3.02 -8.22
N LEU A 64 -16.36 3.74 -7.65
CA LEU A 64 -15.58 4.75 -8.35
C LEU A 64 -14.40 4.13 -9.12
N ALA A 65 -13.70 3.18 -8.51
CA ALA A 65 -12.59 2.44 -9.11
C ALA A 65 -12.41 1.08 -8.43
N VAL A 66 -11.74 0.15 -9.11
CA VAL A 66 -11.36 -1.16 -8.54
C VAL A 66 -9.84 -1.22 -8.53
N ILE A 67 -9.23 -0.84 -7.41
CA ILE A 67 -7.78 -0.72 -7.24
C ILE A 67 -7.36 -1.45 -5.97
N HIS A 68 -6.30 -2.27 -6.07
CA HIS A 68 -5.83 -3.09 -4.97
C HIS A 68 -4.30 -3.05 -4.86
N LYS A 69 -3.81 -3.29 -3.63
CA LYS A 69 -2.41 -3.58 -3.41
C LYS A 69 -2.10 -5.03 -3.81
N LYS A 70 -1.02 -5.24 -4.55
CA LYS A 70 -0.51 -6.56 -4.91
C LYS A 70 0.09 -7.21 -3.64
N PRO A 71 -0.17 -8.51 -3.40
CA PRO A 71 0.37 -9.20 -2.24
C PRO A 71 1.89 -9.35 -2.35
N THR A 72 2.58 -9.42 -1.22
CA THR A 72 4.02 -9.66 -1.20
C THR A 72 4.34 -11.00 -1.89
N PRO A 73 5.22 -11.00 -2.92
CA PRO A 73 5.50 -12.20 -3.68
C PRO A 73 6.28 -13.21 -2.83
N ILE A 74 5.69 -14.39 -2.67
CA ILE A 74 6.28 -15.53 -1.96
C ILE A 74 6.31 -16.74 -2.90
N GLN A 75 7.40 -17.50 -2.84
CA GLN A 75 7.46 -18.84 -3.41
C GLN A 75 7.18 -19.84 -2.31
N ILE A 76 6.07 -20.55 -2.45
CA ILE A 76 5.69 -21.64 -1.56
C ILE A 76 6.44 -22.90 -1.98
N VAL A 77 7.10 -23.56 -1.03
CA VAL A 77 7.88 -24.79 -1.27
C VAL A 77 7.23 -26.00 -0.61
N LYS A 78 6.72 -25.85 0.62
CA LYS A 78 5.97 -26.91 1.31
C LYS A 78 4.69 -26.38 1.91
N VAL A 79 3.65 -27.19 1.79
CA VAL A 79 2.33 -26.96 2.39
C VAL A 79 1.88 -28.24 3.06
N ASP A 80 1.57 -28.13 4.34
CA ASP A 80 0.94 -29.19 5.12
C ASP A 80 -0.58 -28.98 5.13
N TYR A 81 -1.33 -30.08 5.10
CA TYR A 81 -2.80 -30.07 5.16
C TYR A 81 -3.28 -30.83 6.40
N PRO A 82 -3.15 -30.26 7.62
CA PRO A 82 -3.55 -30.95 8.84
C PRO A 82 -5.06 -31.25 8.91
N GLN A 83 -5.89 -30.48 8.21
CA GLN A 83 -7.35 -30.65 8.10
C GLN A 83 -7.82 -30.16 6.74
N ARG A 84 -8.93 -30.68 6.21
CA ARG A 84 -9.50 -30.26 4.90
C ARG A 84 -9.75 -28.75 4.77
N SER A 85 -9.95 -28.05 5.89
CA SER A 85 -10.25 -26.61 5.92
C SER A 85 -9.01 -25.71 6.06
N ARG A 86 -7.81 -26.27 6.23
CA ARG A 86 -6.62 -25.48 6.55
C ARG A 86 -5.39 -26.01 5.82
N ALA A 87 -4.91 -25.20 4.88
CA ALA A 87 -3.56 -25.30 4.37
C ALA A 87 -2.62 -24.51 5.30
N LYS A 88 -1.48 -25.10 5.65
CA LYS A 88 -0.41 -24.43 6.38
C LYS A 88 0.83 -24.44 5.51
N ILE A 89 1.25 -23.27 5.04
CA ILE A 89 2.56 -23.11 4.41
C ILE A 89 3.63 -23.39 5.48
N THR A 90 4.46 -24.39 5.24
CA THR A 90 5.53 -24.83 6.16
C THR A 90 6.91 -24.42 5.70
N GLU A 91 7.08 -24.18 4.40
CA GLU A 91 8.31 -23.65 3.82
C GLU A 91 7.96 -22.70 2.68
N ALA A 92 8.48 -21.47 2.74
CA ALA A 92 8.36 -20.49 1.68
C ALA A 92 9.55 -19.54 1.70
N TYR A 93 9.91 -19.03 0.52
CA TYR A 93 10.96 -18.05 0.32
C TYR A 93 10.36 -16.77 -0.26
N PHE A 94 10.80 -15.61 0.21
CA PHE A 94 10.43 -14.36 -0.44
C PHE A 94 10.98 -14.30 -1.86
N ARG A 95 10.19 -13.77 -2.79
CA ARG A 95 10.65 -13.45 -4.14
C ARG A 95 10.81 -11.94 -4.26
N GLN A 96 11.72 -11.50 -5.12
CA GLN A 96 11.81 -10.09 -5.48
C GLN A 96 10.57 -9.73 -6.29
N ALA A 97 9.92 -8.62 -5.94
CA ALA A 97 8.85 -8.07 -6.77
C ALA A 97 9.43 -7.64 -8.13
N SER A 98 8.66 -7.86 -9.20
CA SER A 98 9.00 -7.40 -10.55
C SER A 98 8.13 -6.22 -11.01
N THR A 99 7.15 -5.83 -10.19
CA THR A 99 6.16 -4.81 -10.51
C THR A 99 5.99 -3.82 -9.35
N THR A 100 5.31 -2.72 -9.61
CA THR A 100 4.79 -1.77 -8.61
C THR A 100 3.77 -2.41 -7.65
N ASP A 101 3.55 -1.77 -6.51
CA ASP A 101 2.72 -2.29 -5.43
C ASP A 101 1.20 -2.22 -5.67
N TYR A 102 0.69 -1.31 -6.52
CA TYR A 102 -0.76 -1.12 -6.70
C TYR A 102 -1.17 -1.20 -8.17
N SER A 103 -2.34 -1.78 -8.42
CA SER A 103 -2.93 -1.79 -9.76
C SER A 103 -4.45 -1.95 -9.72
N GLY A 104 -5.11 -1.56 -10.80
CA GLY A 104 -6.56 -1.69 -10.92
C GLY A 104 -7.12 -1.11 -12.21
N VAL A 105 -8.41 -0.80 -12.16
CA VAL A 105 -9.16 -0.19 -13.26
C VAL A 105 -9.94 1.03 -12.79
N TYR A 106 -9.92 2.08 -13.60
CA TYR A 106 -10.72 3.28 -13.44
C TYR A 106 -11.27 3.71 -14.80
N LYS A 107 -12.60 3.80 -14.92
CA LYS A 107 -13.29 4.15 -16.19
C LYS A 107 -12.80 3.39 -17.43
N GLY A 108 -12.48 2.10 -17.28
CA GLY A 108 -11.97 1.25 -18.37
C GLY A 108 -10.46 1.33 -18.63
N HIS A 109 -9.75 2.28 -18.01
CA HIS A 109 -8.30 2.40 -18.11
C HIS A 109 -7.60 1.56 -17.04
N TYR A 110 -6.51 0.90 -17.43
CA TYR A 110 -5.60 0.27 -16.49
C TYR A 110 -4.85 1.34 -15.70
N VAL A 111 -4.86 1.22 -14.37
CA VAL A 111 -4.17 2.10 -13.43
C VAL A 111 -3.12 1.29 -12.69
N ASP A 112 -1.89 1.80 -12.61
CA ASP A 112 -0.76 1.18 -11.94
C ASP A 112 0.03 2.25 -11.19
N PHE A 113 0.37 2.00 -9.93
CA PHE A 113 1.18 2.97 -9.20
C PHE A 113 2.01 2.36 -8.08
N GLU A 114 3.06 3.10 -7.75
CA GLU A 114 3.91 2.86 -6.61
C GLU A 114 3.61 3.89 -5.50
N ALA A 115 3.89 3.55 -4.25
CA ALA A 115 3.73 4.48 -3.14
C ALA A 115 4.95 4.41 -2.22
N LYS A 116 5.56 5.57 -1.94
CA LYS A 116 6.73 5.67 -1.07
C LYS A 116 6.60 6.88 -0.15
N GLU A 117 7.12 6.73 1.07
CA GLU A 117 7.21 7.81 2.05
C GLU A 117 8.68 8.15 2.37
N THR A 118 8.92 9.40 2.76
CA THR A 118 10.22 9.89 3.24
C THR A 118 10.04 10.85 4.41
N HIS A 119 10.98 10.84 5.35
CA HIS A 119 11.08 11.85 6.41
C HIS A 119 11.99 13.03 6.04
N GLN A 120 12.65 12.96 4.88
CA GLN A 120 13.45 14.07 4.36
C GLN A 120 12.54 15.24 3.99
N LYS A 121 13.02 16.48 4.16
CA LYS A 121 12.20 17.69 3.94
C LYS A 121 12.38 18.30 2.56
N THR A 122 13.48 18.01 1.88
CA THR A 122 13.85 18.72 0.64
C THR A 122 14.11 17.79 -0.53
N VAL A 123 14.23 16.48 -0.28
CA VAL A 123 14.59 15.48 -1.29
C VAL A 123 13.89 14.16 -1.04
N PHE A 124 13.68 13.39 -2.10
CA PHE A 124 13.18 12.02 -2.05
C PHE A 124 14.31 11.05 -2.43
N PRO A 125 14.77 10.16 -1.55
CA PRO A 125 15.88 9.24 -1.85
C PRO A 125 15.54 8.29 -3.01
N LEU A 126 16.37 8.28 -4.06
CA LEU A 126 16.15 7.40 -5.23
C LEU A 126 16.30 5.92 -4.90
N LYS A 127 17.03 5.58 -3.83
CA LYS A 127 17.17 4.19 -3.34
C LYS A 127 15.83 3.52 -2.99
N ASN A 128 14.77 4.31 -2.81
CA ASN A 128 13.42 3.81 -2.55
C ASN A 128 12.73 3.26 -3.82
N PHE A 129 13.32 3.49 -4.99
CA PHE A 129 12.86 2.99 -6.28
C PHE A 129 13.88 1.99 -6.82
N HIS A 130 13.40 0.78 -7.13
CA HIS A 130 14.20 -0.26 -7.73
C HIS A 130 14.04 -0.25 -9.25
N GLU A 131 15.10 -0.61 -9.97
CA GLU A 131 15.13 -0.59 -11.44
C GLU A 131 13.96 -1.37 -12.07
N HIS A 132 13.60 -2.53 -11.52
CA HIS A 132 12.47 -3.33 -12.01
C HIS A 132 11.14 -2.56 -11.97
N GLN A 133 10.94 -1.66 -11.00
CA GLN A 133 9.75 -0.82 -10.92
C GLN A 133 9.76 0.23 -12.05
N ILE A 134 10.92 0.84 -12.32
CA ILE A 134 11.08 1.81 -13.41
C ILE A 134 10.78 1.15 -14.76
N VAL A 135 11.37 -0.02 -15.02
CA VAL A 135 11.13 -0.80 -16.24
C VAL A 135 9.66 -1.21 -16.36
N HIS A 136 9.04 -1.67 -15.27
CA HIS A 136 7.61 -2.00 -15.24
C HIS A 136 6.74 -0.80 -15.61
N MET A 137 6.98 0.37 -15.01
CA MET A 137 6.24 1.59 -15.34
C MET A 137 6.42 2.01 -16.80
N SER A 138 7.63 1.90 -17.35
CA SER A 138 7.88 2.13 -18.79
C SER A 138 7.03 1.20 -19.67
N ASN A 139 6.94 -0.09 -19.31
CA ASN A 139 6.12 -1.06 -20.04
C ASN A 139 4.62 -0.76 -19.94
N VAL A 140 4.14 -0.32 -18.77
CA VAL A 140 2.75 0.10 -18.59
C VAL A 140 2.41 1.30 -19.48
N LEU A 141 3.27 2.33 -19.49
CA LEU A 141 3.07 3.51 -20.35
C LEU A 141 3.11 3.14 -21.83
N ALA A 142 3.99 2.22 -22.25
CA ALA A 142 4.04 1.73 -23.63
C ALA A 142 2.73 1.05 -24.08
N GLN A 143 1.96 0.47 -23.15
CA GLN A 143 0.64 -0.12 -23.40
C GLN A 143 -0.51 0.86 -23.16
N ARG A 144 -0.23 2.18 -23.07
CA ARG A 144 -1.21 3.24 -22.78
C ARG A 144 -1.94 3.06 -21.44
N GLY A 145 -1.31 2.37 -20.49
CA GLY A 145 -1.76 2.33 -19.11
C GLY A 145 -1.41 3.63 -18.38
N ILE A 146 -2.15 3.93 -17.32
CA ILE A 146 -1.89 5.09 -16.46
C ILE A 146 -0.92 4.65 -15.37
N ALA A 147 0.28 5.21 -15.38
CA ALA A 147 1.31 4.95 -14.37
C ALA A 147 1.69 6.23 -13.61
N PHE A 148 1.69 6.16 -12.28
CA PHE A 148 2.15 7.26 -11.41
C PHE A 148 2.77 6.75 -10.11
N ILE A 149 3.29 7.68 -9.31
CA ILE A 149 3.85 7.40 -7.98
C ILE A 149 3.24 8.36 -6.98
N LEU A 150 2.82 7.83 -5.83
CA LEU A 150 2.45 8.63 -4.67
C LEU A 150 3.66 8.83 -3.75
N LEU A 151 4.06 10.08 -3.55
CA LEU A 151 5.22 10.48 -2.76
C LEU A 151 4.76 11.24 -1.52
N HIS A 152 4.97 10.68 -0.34
CA HIS A 152 4.62 11.34 0.92
C HIS A 152 5.87 11.85 1.67
N PHE A 153 5.87 13.14 1.99
CA PHE A 153 6.87 13.81 2.82
C PHE A 153 6.34 13.91 4.24
N ALA A 154 6.56 12.88 5.05
CA ALA A 154 6.00 12.74 6.39
C ALA A 154 6.37 13.91 7.33
N ALA A 155 7.57 14.48 7.17
CA ALA A 155 8.02 15.62 7.97
C ALA A 155 7.36 16.97 7.59
N LEU A 156 6.72 17.03 6.42
CA LEU A 156 6.01 18.21 5.91
C LEU A 156 4.49 18.02 5.91
N ASP A 157 4.00 16.80 6.13
CA ASP A 157 2.61 16.40 5.92
C ASP A 157 2.11 16.74 4.50
N GLU A 158 2.97 16.50 3.49
CA GLU A 158 2.65 16.76 2.09
C GLU A 158 2.68 15.47 1.27
N THR A 159 1.67 15.28 0.42
CA THR A 159 1.59 14.15 -0.51
C THR A 159 1.50 14.65 -1.94
N TYR A 160 2.23 14.02 -2.85
CA TYR A 160 2.24 14.36 -4.26
C TYR A 160 1.95 13.13 -5.11
N LEU A 161 1.23 13.33 -6.22
CA LEU A 161 1.18 12.40 -7.34
C LEU A 161 2.19 12.87 -8.39
N LEU A 162 3.15 12.02 -8.73
CA LEU A 162 4.09 12.27 -9.82
C LEU A 162 3.78 11.28 -10.96
N PRO A 163 3.43 11.74 -12.18
CA PRO A 163 3.31 10.85 -13.33
C PRO A 163 4.62 10.08 -13.57
N SER A 164 4.52 8.79 -13.90
CA SER A 164 5.71 7.94 -13.98
C SER A 164 6.69 8.35 -15.07
N SER A 165 6.23 9.03 -16.12
CA SER A 165 7.09 9.58 -17.17
C SER A 165 8.21 10.46 -16.59
N TYR A 166 7.87 11.37 -15.67
CA TYR A 166 8.85 12.24 -15.01
C TYR A 166 9.83 11.47 -14.14
N LEU A 167 9.36 10.49 -13.38
CA LEU A 167 10.25 9.64 -12.59
C LEU A 167 11.20 8.83 -13.49
N ILE A 168 10.70 8.27 -14.59
CA ILE A 168 11.48 7.49 -15.54
C ILE A 168 12.57 8.36 -16.17
N THR A 169 12.21 9.53 -16.71
CA THR A 169 13.16 10.50 -17.26
C THR A 169 14.21 10.89 -16.23
N PHE A 170 13.79 11.30 -15.03
CA PHE A 170 14.72 11.66 -13.96
C PHE A 170 15.65 10.49 -13.58
N TYR A 171 15.14 9.26 -13.53
CA TYR A 171 15.92 8.09 -13.13
C TYR A 171 17.08 7.79 -14.08
N TYR A 172 16.87 7.97 -15.39
CA TYR A 172 17.90 7.74 -16.41
C TYR A 172 18.82 8.96 -16.60
N GLU A 173 18.31 10.18 -16.45
CA GLU A 173 19.07 11.43 -16.65
C GLU A 173 19.74 11.97 -15.38
N LYS A 174 19.62 11.27 -14.24
CA LYS A 174 20.07 11.74 -12.93
C LYS A 174 21.54 12.14 -12.82
N ASN A 175 22.40 11.85 -13.80
CA ASN A 175 23.82 12.26 -13.84
C ASN A 175 24.56 12.04 -12.49
N GLY A 176 24.28 10.91 -11.82
CA GLY A 176 24.88 10.55 -10.53
C GLY A 176 24.13 11.02 -9.27
N LEU A 177 23.03 11.77 -9.40
CA LEU A 177 22.17 12.15 -8.27
C LEU A 177 21.60 10.91 -7.58
N LYS A 178 21.51 10.98 -6.25
CA LYS A 178 21.00 9.91 -5.38
C LYS A 178 19.59 10.20 -4.84
N SER A 179 18.99 11.30 -5.25
CA SER A 179 17.70 11.77 -4.76
C SER A 179 17.04 12.72 -5.73
N ILE A 180 15.71 12.77 -5.67
CA ILE A 180 14.86 13.69 -6.43
C ILE A 180 14.59 14.93 -5.58
N PRO A 181 14.93 16.16 -6.00
CA PRO A 181 14.57 17.36 -5.25
C PRO A 181 13.06 17.53 -5.11
N LEU A 182 12.59 18.02 -3.95
CA LEU A 182 11.18 18.36 -3.74
C LEU A 182 10.70 19.43 -4.73
N ALA A 183 11.58 20.36 -5.14
CA ALA A 183 11.28 21.35 -6.16
C ALA A 183 10.86 20.69 -7.49
N TYR A 184 11.61 19.67 -7.94
CA TYR A 184 11.28 18.90 -9.14
C TYR A 184 9.91 18.20 -9.02
N ILE A 185 9.62 17.62 -7.84
CA ILE A 185 8.33 16.96 -7.57
C ILE A 185 7.17 17.96 -7.58
N ARG A 186 7.37 19.17 -7.06
CA ARG A 186 6.35 20.24 -7.07
C ARG A 186 6.12 20.81 -8.46
N GLU A 187 7.16 20.89 -9.27
CA GLU A 187 7.10 21.40 -10.64
C GLU A 187 6.39 20.40 -11.59
N ASN A 188 6.68 19.10 -11.44
CA ASN A 188 6.23 18.06 -12.38
C ASN A 188 5.10 17.17 -11.85
N GLY A 189 4.74 17.33 -10.57
CA GLY A 189 3.71 16.56 -9.89
C GLY A 189 2.54 17.41 -9.44
N TYR A 190 1.53 16.73 -8.87
CA TYR A 190 0.31 17.34 -8.37
C TYR A 190 0.24 17.14 -6.85
N LYS A 191 0.09 18.24 -6.10
CA LYS A 191 -0.13 18.15 -4.65
C LYS A 191 -1.51 17.55 -4.36
N ILE A 192 -1.57 16.63 -3.42
CA ILE A 192 -2.80 15.98 -2.95
C ILE A 192 -3.21 16.62 -1.62
N GLU A 193 -4.43 17.15 -1.57
CA GLU A 193 -5.02 17.68 -0.35
C GLU A 193 -5.59 16.54 0.51
N THR A 194 -5.04 16.33 1.71
CA THR A 194 -5.35 15.18 2.59
C THR A 194 -6.38 15.48 3.70
N ASN A 195 -7.01 16.66 3.61
CA ASN A 195 -7.87 17.23 4.66
C ASN A 195 -9.32 16.74 4.64
N HIS A 196 -9.67 15.79 3.79
CA HIS A 196 -11.03 15.26 3.63
C HIS A 196 -11.04 13.74 3.43
N ILE A 197 -12.22 13.17 3.17
CA ILE A 197 -12.40 11.75 2.89
C ILE A 197 -12.74 11.62 1.39
N PRO A 198 -12.07 10.73 0.63
CA PRO A 198 -10.98 9.86 1.07
C PRO A 198 -9.69 10.65 1.37
N ARG A 199 -8.79 10.06 2.17
CA ARG A 199 -7.60 10.76 2.70
C ARG A 199 -6.56 11.08 1.63
N ILE A 200 -6.48 10.25 0.58
CA ILE A 200 -5.55 10.45 -0.53
C ILE A 200 -6.37 10.44 -1.82
N PRO A 201 -7.10 11.52 -2.15
CA PRO A 201 -8.07 11.60 -3.25
C PRO A 201 -7.42 11.62 -4.65
N TYR A 202 -6.50 10.71 -4.94
CA TYR A 202 -5.68 10.73 -6.16
C TYR A 202 -6.50 10.54 -7.45
N LEU A 203 -7.69 9.94 -7.40
CA LEU A 203 -8.52 9.72 -8.61
C LEU A 203 -8.93 11.02 -9.32
N GLU A 204 -9.04 12.14 -8.60
CA GLU A 204 -9.36 13.43 -9.21
C GLU A 204 -8.24 13.89 -10.15
N ILE A 205 -6.98 13.64 -9.75
CA ILE A 205 -5.80 13.93 -10.56
C ILE A 205 -5.70 12.92 -11.70
N VAL A 206 -5.92 11.63 -11.42
CA VAL A 206 -5.94 10.57 -12.46
C VAL A 206 -6.95 10.87 -13.55
N ASN A 207 -8.14 11.37 -13.20
CA ASN A 207 -9.14 11.77 -14.20
C ASN A 207 -8.63 12.85 -15.15
N LYS A 208 -7.91 13.86 -14.63
CA LYS A 208 -7.29 14.90 -15.45
C LYS A 208 -6.19 14.33 -16.35
N LEU A 209 -5.44 13.33 -15.87
CA LEU A 209 -4.43 12.64 -16.69
C LEU A 209 -5.06 11.81 -17.81
N CYS A 210 -6.24 11.21 -17.61
CA CYS A 210 -6.98 10.49 -18.65
C CYS A 210 -7.41 11.39 -19.82
N GLU A 211 -7.76 12.65 -19.54
CA GLU A 211 -8.33 13.57 -20.54
C GLU A 211 -7.27 14.18 -21.49
N VAL A 212 -5.99 14.02 -21.18
CA VAL A 212 -4.86 14.64 -21.90
C VAL A 212 -4.11 13.63 -22.79
N GLN A 213 -4.52 12.36 -22.82
CA GLN A 213 -3.87 11.27 -23.57
C GLN A 213 -4.52 10.94 -24.92
#